data_AF-A0A1X9YS60-F1
#
_entry.id   AF-A0A1X9YS60-F1
#
_cell.length_a   1.000
_cell.length_b   1.000
_cell.length_c   1.000
_cell.angle_alpha   90.00
_cell.angle_beta   90.00
_cell.angle_gamma   90.00
#
_symmetry.space_group_name_H-M   'P 1'
#
loop_
_entity.id
_entity.type
_entity.pdbx_description
1 polymer ?
#
loop_
_entity_poly.entity_id
_entity_poly.type
_entity_poly.pdbx_seq_one_letter_code
_entity_poly.pdbx_strand_id
1 'polypeptide(L)'
;MPGNIHYATHQARHKTLVRVKELEQRIAHARDLVASAQIEPVDFREIKTACTATIEKLEAKLSALARETDLQGLLKKGLEQLLRLDYLYENGSNREKRLLIGSIFPDNLVFDDGRVRTARVNEVAHFIYQINSILGVKKTGQRAQKSSCPVRCS
;
A
#
# COMPACT_ATOMS: atom_id res chain seq x y z
N MET A 1 5.16 -6.34 -19.85
CA MET A 1 5.95 -7.17 -18.91
C MET A 1 6.73 -6.27 -17.94
N PRO A 2 6.13 -5.78 -16.82
CA PRO A 2 6.80 -4.90 -15.84
C PRO A 2 7.28 -5.60 -14.56
N GLY A 3 6.99 -6.90 -14.36
CA GLY A 3 7.25 -7.60 -13.10
C GLY A 3 8.73 -7.82 -12.74
N ASN A 4 9.65 -7.72 -13.71
CA ASN A 4 11.05 -8.05 -13.51
C ASN A 4 11.90 -6.96 -12.81
N ILE A 5 11.47 -5.70 -12.86
CA ILE A 5 12.29 -4.58 -12.36
C ILE A 5 12.05 -4.36 -10.86
N HIS A 6 10.79 -4.49 -10.42
CA HIS A 6 10.42 -4.31 -9.02
C HIS A 6 11.02 -5.38 -8.07
N TYR A 7 11.09 -6.65 -8.48
CA TYR A 7 11.69 -7.69 -7.62
C TYR A 7 13.20 -7.45 -7.44
N ALA A 8 13.88 -7.01 -8.50
CA ALA A 8 15.32 -6.76 -8.48
C ALA A 8 15.65 -5.58 -7.56
N THR A 9 14.85 -4.51 -7.60
CA THR A 9 14.99 -3.36 -6.70
C THR A 9 14.74 -3.76 -5.23
N HIS A 10 13.69 -4.53 -4.95
CA HIS A 10 13.41 -5.02 -3.60
C HIS A 10 14.53 -5.93 -3.06
N GLN A 11 15.06 -6.82 -3.90
CA GLN A 11 16.17 -7.70 -3.54
C GLN A 11 17.46 -6.91 -3.27
N ALA A 12 17.77 -5.91 -4.10
CA ALA A 12 18.92 -5.03 -3.91
C ALA A 12 18.81 -4.22 -2.61
N ARG A 13 17.62 -3.70 -2.31
CA ARG A 13 17.32 -2.98 -1.06
C ARG A 13 17.50 -3.89 0.15
N HIS A 14 16.96 -5.11 0.11
CA HIS A 14 17.11 -6.09 1.18
C HIS A 14 18.58 -6.46 1.44
N LYS A 15 19.35 -6.75 0.38
CA LYS A 15 20.79 -7.04 0.48
C LYS A 15 21.58 -5.88 1.12
N THR A 16 21.24 -4.65 0.75
CA THR A 16 21.89 -3.45 1.29
C THR A 16 21.58 -3.26 2.78
N LEU A 17 20.34 -3.53 3.21
CA LEU A 17 19.95 -3.48 4.63
C LEU A 17 20.63 -4.56 5.48
N VAL A 18 20.75 -5.79 4.96
CA VAL A 18 21.48 -6.86 5.65
C VAL A 18 22.94 -6.44 5.85
N ARG A 19 23.57 -5.84 4.83
CA ARG A 19 24.96 -5.39 4.92
C ARG A 19 25.17 -4.28 5.94
N VAL A 20 24.22 -3.34 6.07
CA VAL A 20 24.28 -2.31 7.12
C VAL A 20 24.25 -2.96 8.51
N LYS A 21 23.34 -3.91 8.75
CA LYS A 21 23.27 -4.62 10.04
C LYS A 21 24.55 -5.38 10.38
N GLU A 22 25.17 -6.03 9.40
CA GLU A 22 26.46 -6.71 9.61
C GLU A 22 27.56 -5.74 10.04
N LEU A 23 27.60 -4.55 9.45
CA LEU A 23 28.58 -3.51 9.81
C LEU A 23 28.31 -2.94 11.20
N GLU A 24 27.05 -2.75 11.58
CA GLU A 24 26.66 -2.34 12.95
C GLU A 24 27.06 -3.39 13.98
N GLN A 25 26.82 -4.68 13.69
CA GLN A 25 27.25 -5.80 14.53
C GLN A 25 28.77 -5.86 14.66
N ARG A 26 29.50 -5.58 13.58
CA ARG A 26 30.98 -5.54 13.62
C ARG A 26 31.49 -4.39 14.49
N ILE A 27 30.83 -3.22 14.47
CA ILE A 27 31.14 -2.11 15.38
C ILE A 27 30.83 -2.51 16.84
N ALA A 28 29.70 -3.18 17.09
CA ALA A 28 29.34 -3.65 18.43
C ALA A 28 30.37 -4.65 18.97
N HIS A 29 30.74 -5.65 18.18
CA HIS A 29 31.77 -6.62 18.54
C HIS A 29 33.13 -5.96 18.79
N ALA A 30 33.51 -4.97 17.97
CA ALA A 30 34.74 -4.22 18.21
C ALA A 30 34.69 -3.41 19.52
N ARG A 31 33.53 -2.91 19.95
CA ARG A 31 33.37 -2.27 21.27
C ARG A 31 33.61 -3.26 22.41
N ASP A 32 33.08 -4.47 22.29
CA ASP A 32 33.25 -5.52 23.30
C ASP A 32 34.73 -5.95 23.41
N LEU A 33 35.44 -6.03 22.28
CA LEU A 33 36.88 -6.32 22.25
C LEU A 33 37.71 -5.24 22.97
N VAL A 34 37.39 -3.94 22.80
CA VAL A 34 38.02 -2.86 23.57
C VAL A 34 37.72 -3.00 25.06
N ALA A 35 36.47 -3.30 25.42
CA ALA A 35 36.07 -3.46 26.82
C ALA A 35 36.81 -4.63 27.49
N SER A 36 37.13 -5.68 26.73
CA SER A 36 37.95 -6.81 27.18
C SER A 36 39.47 -6.58 27.07
N ALA A 37 39.91 -5.36 26.73
CA ALA A 37 41.31 -4.98 26.52
C ALA A 37 42.08 -5.83 25.48
N GLN A 38 41.36 -6.47 24.55
CA GLN A 38 41.95 -7.31 23.50
C GLN A 38 42.47 -6.51 22.29
N ILE A 39 41.99 -5.28 22.13
CA ILE A 39 42.42 -4.35 21.07
C ILE A 39 42.61 -2.95 21.65
N GLU A 40 43.50 -2.18 21.04
CA GLU A 40 43.79 -0.83 21.49
C GLU A 40 42.66 0.14 21.08
N PRO A 41 42.36 1.18 21.88
CA PRO A 41 41.34 2.17 21.52
C PRO A 41 41.60 2.88 20.18
N VAL A 42 42.87 2.91 19.72
CA VAL A 42 43.28 3.42 18.41
C VAL A 42 42.75 2.52 17.28
N ASP A 43 43.00 1.21 17.35
CA ASP A 43 42.52 0.24 16.36
C ASP A 43 40.99 0.25 16.26
N PHE A 44 40.30 0.40 17.39
CA PHE A 44 38.85 0.54 17.40
C PHE A 44 38.36 1.79 16.67
N ARG A 45 39.05 2.92 16.81
CA ARG A 45 38.69 4.15 16.09
C ARG A 45 38.80 3.95 14.60
N GLU A 46 39.83 3.27 14.12
CA GLU A 46 40.00 2.96 12.69
C GLU A 46 38.92 2.02 12.16
N ILE A 47 38.58 0.96 12.91
CA ILE A 47 37.49 0.04 12.54
C ILE A 47 36.15 0.79 12.51
N LYS A 48 35.90 1.64 13.50
CA LYS A 48 34.68 2.44 13.59
C LYS A 48 34.57 3.40 12.41
N THR A 49 35.61 4.18 12.09
CA THR A 49 35.57 5.14 10.97
C THR A 49 35.40 4.45 9.63
N ALA A 50 36.07 3.33 9.40
CA ALA A 50 35.91 2.55 8.18
C ALA A 50 34.48 2.02 8.03
N CYS A 51 33.91 1.44 9.11
CA CYS A 51 32.55 0.91 9.09
C CYS A 51 31.50 2.03 8.93
N THR A 52 31.61 3.14 9.65
CA THR A 52 30.66 4.26 9.53
C THR A 52 30.70 4.88 8.13
N ALA A 53 31.88 5.07 7.55
CA ALA A 53 32.01 5.58 6.18
C ALA A 53 31.35 4.65 5.15
N THR A 54 31.37 3.33 5.37
CA THR A 54 30.65 2.38 4.51
C THR A 54 29.14 2.39 4.73
N ILE A 55 28.68 2.57 5.98
CA ILE A 55 27.26 2.70 6.32
C ILE A 55 26.68 3.94 5.63
N GLU A 56 27.32 5.10 5.78
CA GLU A 56 26.88 6.36 5.16
C GLU A 56 26.76 6.23 3.63
N LYS A 57 27.70 5.55 2.97
CA LYS A 57 27.63 5.27 1.53
C LYS A 57 26.47 4.36 1.15
N LEU A 58 26.15 3.36 1.98
CA LEU A 58 25.04 2.43 1.73
C LEU A 58 23.69 3.10 2.00
N GLU A 59 23.60 3.96 3.02
CA GLU A 59 22.41 4.77 3.32
C GLU A 59 22.13 5.79 2.22
N ALA A 60 23.16 6.46 1.69
CA ALA A 60 23.02 7.35 0.53
C ALA A 60 22.52 6.62 -0.72
N LYS A 61 22.95 5.36 -0.94
CA LYS A 61 22.41 4.52 -2.01
C LYS A 61 20.96 4.12 -1.76
N LEU A 62 20.60 3.80 -0.51
CA LEU A 62 19.22 3.49 -0.13
C LEU A 62 18.29 4.70 -0.31
N SER A 63 18.73 5.90 0.07
CA SER A 63 17.92 7.12 -0.10
C SER A 63 17.72 7.49 -1.57
N ALA A 64 18.73 7.26 -2.42
CA ALA A 64 18.60 7.43 -3.87
C ALA A 64 17.61 6.44 -4.49
N LEU A 65 17.58 5.20 -4.00
CA LEU A 65 16.61 4.17 -4.42
C LEU A 65 15.20 4.41 -3.84
N ALA A 66 15.11 5.06 -2.68
CA ALA A 66 13.86 5.39 -1.99
C ALA A 66 13.06 6.54 -2.63
N ARG A 67 13.46 7.05 -3.80
CA ARG A 67 12.57 7.80 -4.72
C ARG A 67 11.46 6.90 -5.32
N GLU A 68 11.09 5.85 -4.62
CA GLU A 68 9.91 5.05 -4.89
C GLU A 68 8.70 5.91 -4.51
N THR A 69 7.94 6.28 -5.53
CA THR A 69 6.57 6.81 -5.52
C THR A 69 5.91 6.67 -4.15
N ASP A 70 5.41 7.78 -3.60
CA ASP A 70 4.58 7.82 -2.39
C ASP A 70 3.39 6.85 -2.55
N LEU A 71 3.61 5.59 -2.18
CA LEU A 71 2.64 4.51 -2.33
C LEU A 71 1.42 4.83 -1.48
N GLN A 72 1.62 5.43 -0.30
CA GLN A 72 0.52 5.87 0.54
C GLN A 72 -0.29 6.97 -0.13
N GLY A 73 0.35 7.95 -0.76
CA GLY A 73 -0.32 8.99 -1.53
C GLY A 73 -1.06 8.46 -2.74
N LEU A 74 -0.47 7.52 -3.49
CA LEU A 74 -1.13 6.87 -4.62
C LEU A 74 -2.32 6.01 -4.19
N LEU A 75 -2.19 5.26 -3.10
CA LEU A 75 -3.27 4.47 -2.52
C LEU A 75 -4.40 5.36 -2.00
N LYS A 76 -4.08 6.45 -1.29
CA LYS A 76 -5.08 7.44 -0.84
C LYS A 76 -5.82 8.05 -2.02
N LYS A 77 -5.10 8.52 -3.04
CA LYS A 77 -5.71 9.09 -4.26
C LYS A 77 -6.59 8.07 -4.99
N GLY A 78 -6.12 6.83 -5.14
CA GLY A 78 -6.90 5.76 -5.74
C GLY A 78 -8.17 5.47 -4.96
N LEU A 79 -8.08 5.34 -3.63
CA LEU A 79 -9.25 5.14 -2.76
C LEU A 79 -10.23 6.31 -2.82
N GLU A 80 -9.76 7.55 -2.80
CA GLU A 80 -10.62 8.74 -2.93
C GLU A 80 -11.37 8.77 -4.27
N GLN A 81 -10.70 8.39 -5.36
CA GLN A 81 -11.33 8.30 -6.67
C GLN A 81 -12.37 7.17 -6.73
N LEU A 82 -12.07 6.01 -6.16
CA LEU A 82 -13.01 4.89 -6.10
C LEU A 82 -14.19 5.13 -5.14
N LEU A 83 -14.02 5.95 -4.10
CA LEU A 83 -15.12 6.35 -3.19
C LEU A 83 -16.06 7.38 -3.82
N ARG A 84 -15.59 8.14 -4.83
CA ARG A 84 -16.37 9.14 -5.57
C ARG A 84 -16.89 8.61 -6.91
N LEU A 85 -16.88 7.30 -7.09
CA LEU A 85 -17.21 6.64 -8.35
C LEU A 85 -18.65 6.95 -8.80
N ASP A 86 -19.57 7.05 -7.84
CA ASP A 86 -20.96 7.48 -8.02
C ASP A 86 -21.05 8.90 -8.60
N TYR A 87 -20.39 9.86 -7.96
CA TYR A 87 -20.35 11.25 -8.39
C TYR A 87 -19.66 11.41 -9.75
N LEU A 88 -18.57 10.68 -9.99
CA LEU A 88 -17.84 10.69 -11.26
C LEU A 88 -18.67 10.06 -12.39
N TYR A 89 -19.47 9.04 -12.08
CA TYR A 89 -20.37 8.45 -13.06
C TYR A 89 -21.53 9.40 -13.38
N GLU A 90 -22.16 10.04 -12.39
CA GLU A 90 -23.29 10.94 -12.65
C GLU A 90 -22.88 12.20 -13.43
N ASN A 91 -21.77 12.83 -13.04
CA ASN A 91 -21.31 14.10 -13.60
C ASN A 91 -20.34 13.95 -14.79
N GLY A 92 -19.85 12.73 -15.05
CA GLY A 92 -18.90 12.47 -16.12
C GLY A 92 -19.52 12.48 -17.52
N SER A 93 -18.70 12.82 -18.51
CA SER A 93 -19.04 12.70 -19.92
C SER A 93 -19.26 11.24 -20.35
N ASN A 94 -19.94 11.02 -21.48
CA ASN A 94 -20.14 9.66 -22.03
C ASN A 94 -18.83 8.90 -22.30
N ARG A 95 -17.70 9.61 -22.48
CA ARG A 95 -16.38 8.99 -22.63
C ARG A 95 -15.84 8.51 -21.28
N GLU A 96 -15.91 9.36 -20.26
CA GLU A 96 -15.44 9.03 -18.91
C GLU A 96 -16.26 7.90 -18.28
N LYS A 97 -17.58 7.92 -18.48
CA LYS A 97 -18.50 6.82 -18.08
C LYS A 97 -18.06 5.47 -18.65
N ARG A 98 -17.71 5.42 -19.94
CA ARG A 98 -17.24 4.19 -20.60
C ARG A 98 -15.88 3.72 -20.06
N LEU A 99 -14.95 4.64 -19.82
CA LEU A 99 -13.65 4.32 -19.22
C LEU A 99 -13.81 3.77 -17.80
N LEU A 100 -14.74 4.33 -17.03
CA LEU A 100 -15.06 3.91 -15.67
C LEU A 100 -15.64 2.48 -15.66
N ILE A 101 -16.64 2.23 -16.50
CA ILE A 101 -17.24 0.90 -16.68
C ILE A 101 -16.16 -0.10 -17.11
N GLY A 102 -15.30 0.24 -18.08
CA GLY A 102 -14.21 -0.63 -18.52
C GLY A 102 -13.14 -0.90 -17.46
N SER A 103 -12.98 -0.02 -16.47
CA SER A 103 -12.04 -0.23 -15.36
C SER A 103 -12.60 -1.20 -14.31
N ILE A 104 -13.93 -1.24 -14.16
CA ILE A 104 -14.66 -2.12 -13.22
C ILE A 104 -14.89 -3.49 -13.85
N PHE A 105 -15.24 -3.52 -15.14
CA PHE A 105 -15.53 -4.71 -15.92
C PHE A 105 -14.46 -4.88 -16.99
N PRO A 106 -13.43 -5.71 -16.74
CA PRO A 106 -12.36 -5.94 -17.70
C PRO A 106 -12.85 -6.64 -18.99
N ASP A 107 -13.99 -7.33 -18.92
CA ASP A 107 -14.56 -8.06 -20.05
C ASP A 107 -15.73 -7.29 -20.70
N ASN A 108 -15.98 -7.59 -21.98
CA ASN A 108 -17.05 -6.96 -22.75
C ASN A 108 -18.44 -7.27 -22.17
N LEU A 109 -19.30 -6.26 -22.14
CA LEU A 109 -20.71 -6.41 -21.78
C LEU A 109 -21.46 -7.06 -22.96
N VAL A 110 -21.90 -8.31 -22.78
CA VAL A 110 -22.69 -9.01 -23.80
C VAL A 110 -24.16 -8.93 -23.40
N PHE A 111 -24.97 -8.34 -24.27
CA PHE A 111 -26.41 -8.27 -24.12
C PHE A 111 -27.03 -9.42 -24.92
N ASP A 112 -27.68 -10.35 -24.24
CA ASP A 112 -28.31 -11.50 -24.87
C ASP A 112 -29.69 -11.75 -24.21
N ASP A 113 -30.73 -11.82 -25.03
CA ASP A 113 -32.14 -12.02 -24.64
C ASP A 113 -32.62 -11.15 -23.46
N GLY A 114 -32.42 -9.82 -23.56
CA GLY A 114 -32.85 -8.86 -22.54
C GLY A 114 -32.08 -8.94 -21.21
N ARG A 115 -31.05 -9.79 -21.13
CA ARG A 115 -30.18 -9.93 -19.96
C ARG A 115 -28.77 -9.44 -20.29
N VAL A 116 -28.19 -8.69 -19.36
CA VAL A 116 -26.79 -8.29 -19.43
C VAL A 116 -25.95 -9.40 -18.82
N ARG A 117 -25.18 -10.12 -19.64
CA ARG A 117 -24.15 -11.03 -19.15
C ARG A 117 -22.84 -10.24 -19.00
N THR A 118 -22.46 -9.98 -17.76
CA THR A 118 -21.11 -9.52 -17.38
C THR A 118 -20.24 -10.72 -17.04
N ALA A 119 -19.06 -10.85 -17.66
CA ALA A 119 -18.22 -12.03 -17.49
C ALA A 119 -17.34 -11.99 -16.22
N ARG A 120 -16.90 -10.82 -15.75
CA ARG A 120 -16.02 -10.71 -14.57
C ARG A 120 -15.98 -9.28 -14.02
N VAL A 121 -15.93 -9.15 -12.69
CA VAL A 121 -15.64 -7.86 -12.01
C VAL A 121 -14.16 -7.83 -11.66
N ASN A 122 -13.51 -6.67 -11.77
CA ASN A 122 -12.15 -6.46 -11.29
C ASN A 122 -12.05 -6.81 -9.80
N GLU A 123 -11.07 -7.62 -9.42
CA GLU A 123 -10.87 -8.11 -8.05
C GLU A 123 -10.75 -6.98 -7.04
N VAL A 124 -10.11 -5.86 -7.40
CA VAL A 124 -9.99 -4.68 -6.53
C VAL A 124 -11.37 -4.06 -6.26
N ALA A 125 -12.19 -3.90 -7.30
CA ALA A 125 -13.56 -3.42 -7.15
C ALA A 125 -14.39 -4.40 -6.31
N HIS A 126 -14.23 -5.70 -6.54
CA HIS A 126 -14.92 -6.75 -5.79
C HIS A 126 -14.64 -6.66 -4.27
N PHE A 127 -13.37 -6.56 -3.87
CA PHE A 127 -13.00 -6.42 -2.45
C PHE A 127 -13.61 -5.16 -1.82
N ILE A 128 -13.62 -4.04 -2.55
CA ILE A 128 -14.19 -2.77 -2.06
C ILE A 128 -15.71 -2.87 -1.89
N TYR A 129 -16.42 -3.48 -2.83
CA TYR A 129 -17.87 -3.66 -2.69
C TYR A 129 -18.25 -4.68 -1.60
N GLN A 130 -17.40 -5.69 -1.35
CA GLN A 130 -17.59 -6.62 -0.23
C GLN A 130 -17.40 -5.95 1.14
N ILE A 131 -16.58 -4.89 1.24
CA ILE A 131 -16.44 -4.12 2.48
C ILE A 131 -17.80 -3.55 2.93
N ASN A 132 -18.68 -3.17 2.00
CA ASN A 132 -20.01 -2.65 2.34
C ASN A 132 -20.92 -3.72 2.97
N SER A 133 -20.85 -4.99 2.54
CA SER A 133 -21.66 -6.06 3.14
C SER A 133 -21.10 -6.51 4.49
N ILE A 134 -19.78 -6.50 4.68
CA ILE A 134 -19.15 -6.88 5.97
C ILE A 134 -19.29 -5.76 7.01
N LEU A 135 -19.19 -4.48 6.62
CA LEU A 135 -19.36 -3.35 7.54
C LEU A 135 -20.83 -3.03 7.85
N GLY A 136 -21.76 -3.36 6.94
CA GLY A 136 -23.21 -3.19 7.16
C GLY A 136 -23.76 -4.08 8.29
N VAL A 137 -23.18 -5.26 8.50
CA VAL A 137 -23.58 -6.19 9.58
C VAL A 137 -23.27 -5.65 10.98
N LYS A 138 -22.32 -4.70 11.12
CA LYS A 138 -21.99 -4.07 12.42
C LYS A 138 -22.83 -2.83 12.76
N LYS A 139 -23.79 -2.43 11.92
CA LYS A 139 -24.78 -1.39 12.26
C LYS A 139 -26.02 -1.99 12.91
N THR A 140 -25.86 -2.70 14.02
CA THR A 140 -26.96 -2.99 14.96
C THR A 140 -27.21 -1.73 15.79
N GLY A 141 -27.78 -0.70 15.14
CA GLY A 141 -28.35 0.43 15.85
C GLY A 141 -29.46 -0.07 16.77
N GLN A 142 -29.39 0.32 18.05
CA GLN A 142 -30.50 0.14 18.98
C GLN A 142 -31.77 0.68 18.31
N ARG A 143 -32.79 -0.18 18.12
CA ARG A 143 -34.13 0.24 17.73
C ARG A 143 -34.64 1.18 18.82
N ALA A 144 -34.60 2.48 18.59
CA ALA A 144 -35.50 3.40 19.27
C ALA A 144 -36.92 3.02 18.80
N GLN A 145 -37.71 2.43 19.70
CA GLN A 145 -39.12 2.17 19.50
C GLN A 145 -39.80 3.51 19.14
N LYS A 146 -40.16 3.68 17.87
CA LYS A 146 -41.09 4.73 17.48
C LYS A 146 -42.47 4.32 18.00
N SER A 147 -42.91 4.96 19.07
CA SER A 147 -44.29 4.89 19.52
C SER A 147 -45.21 5.33 18.38
N SER A 148 -46.24 4.53 18.13
CA SER A 148 -47.25 4.81 17.11
C SER A 148 -48.04 6.06 17.46
N CYS A 149 -48.16 7.01 16.53
CA CYS A 149 -49.24 8.00 16.58
C CYS A 149 -50.29 7.59 15.53
N PRO A 150 -51.60 7.57 15.87
CA PRO A 150 -52.64 7.11 14.97
C PRO A 150 -52.94 8.16 13.90
N VAL A 151 -53.18 7.68 12.68
CA VAL A 151 -53.71 8.46 11.56
C VAL A 151 -55.12 8.96 11.88
N ARG A 152 -55.33 10.28 11.81
CA ARG A 152 -56.65 10.90 11.78
C ARG A 152 -56.94 11.30 10.33
N CYS A 153 -57.74 10.49 9.64
CA CYS A 153 -58.29 10.86 8.34
C CYS A 153 -59.35 11.97 8.53
N SER A 154 -59.37 12.90 7.58
CA SER A 154 -60.35 13.98 7.42
C SER A 154 -61.72 13.47 7.03
#